data_AF-X1U0Z1-F1
#
_entry.id   AF-X1U0Z1-F1
#
_cell.length_a   1.000
_cell.length_b   1.000
_cell.length_c   1.000
_cell.angle_alpha   90.00
_cell.angle_beta   90.00
_cell.angle_gamma   90.00
#
_symmetry.space_group_name_H-M   'P 1'
#
loop_
_entity.id
_entity.type
_entity.pdbx_description
1 polymer ?
#
loop_
_entity_poly.entity_id
_entity_poly.type
_entity_poly.pdbx_seq_one_letter_code
_entity_poly.pdbx_strand_id
1 'polypeptide(L)'
;MYGAWRHVIFIYPPLVILSALGYDWVIKNIQSKKFKIALFVISLVLCVHPAKFIIKNHPYEYLYFNEWIGGIKGAYGDYETDYYFHSMREASGWLQEHIEKTNPLKEDKIKVASNFPVSWLFRQSQGEISTQYIKYYSRGNYDWDFAIIANAYIHPFQLKKIFGPP
;
A
#
# COMPACT_ATOMS: atom_id res chain seq x y z
N MET A 1 -8.87 9.23 11.34
CA MET A 1 -8.84 10.64 10.89
C MET A 1 -8.77 10.61 9.38
N TYR A 2 -9.58 11.42 8.69
CA TYR A 2 -9.65 11.53 7.23
C TYR A 2 -8.26 11.46 6.60
N GLY A 3 -8.10 10.69 5.51
CA GLY A 3 -6.82 10.48 4.83
C GLY A 3 -6.07 11.77 4.58
N ALA A 4 -5.17 12.08 5.51
CA ALA A 4 -4.53 13.38 5.66
C ALA A 4 -3.74 13.78 4.40
N TRP A 5 -3.35 12.79 3.61
CA TRP A 5 -2.74 12.94 2.30
C TRP A 5 -3.52 13.87 1.36
N ARG A 6 -4.87 13.85 1.37
CA ARG A 6 -5.66 14.68 0.45
C ARG A 6 -5.39 16.17 0.63
N HIS A 7 -5.18 16.62 1.87
CA HIS A 7 -4.88 18.02 2.15
C HIS A 7 -3.47 18.42 1.70
N VAL A 8 -2.52 17.48 1.71
CA VAL A 8 -1.13 17.72 1.28
C VAL A 8 -1.03 17.82 -0.24
N ILE A 9 -1.88 17.11 -0.99
CA ILE A 9 -1.88 17.13 -2.46
C ILE A 9 -2.08 18.55 -3.02
N PHE A 10 -2.82 19.43 -2.32
CA PHE A 10 -3.01 20.82 -2.77
C PHE A 10 -1.73 21.67 -2.70
N ILE A 11 -0.84 21.37 -1.76
CA ILE A 11 0.43 22.10 -1.57
C ILE A 11 1.53 21.52 -2.45
N TYR A 12 1.36 20.31 -2.97
CA TYR A 12 2.39 19.63 -3.76
C TYR A 12 2.74 20.36 -5.07
N PRO A 13 1.78 20.80 -5.92
CA PRO A 13 2.12 21.54 -7.15
C PRO A 13 2.95 22.81 -6.91
N PRO A 14 2.60 23.74 -6.00
CA PRO A 14 3.43 24.92 -5.78
C PRO A 14 4.81 24.57 -5.21
N LEU A 15 4.94 23.54 -4.36
CA LEU A 15 6.24 23.07 -3.89
C LEU A 15 7.13 22.52 -5.01
N VAL A 16 6.56 21.79 -5.98
CA VAL A 16 7.29 21.29 -7.15
C VAL A 16 7.79 22.46 -8.00
N ILE A 17 6.94 23.47 -8.24
CA ILE A 17 7.32 24.68 -8.98
C ILE A 17 8.46 25.42 -8.28
N LEU A 18 8.34 25.66 -6.97
CA LEU A 18 9.38 26.31 -6.17
C LEU A 18 10.70 25.54 -6.19
N SER A 19 10.63 24.21 -6.09
CA SER A 19 11.81 23.34 -6.16
C SER A 19 12.49 23.41 -7.53
N ALA A 20 11.71 23.41 -8.62
CA ALA A 20 12.23 23.54 -9.98
C ALA A 20 12.89 24.91 -10.21
N LEU A 21 12.26 26.00 -9.74
CA LEU A 21 12.83 27.35 -9.80
C LEU A 21 14.13 27.47 -9.00
N GLY A 22 14.17 26.88 -7.79
CA GLY A 22 15.39 26.83 -6.99
C GLY A 22 16.51 26.06 -7.67
N TYR A 23 16.19 24.91 -8.28
CA TYR A 23 17.14 24.11 -9.04
C TYR A 23 17.71 24.88 -10.25
N ASP A 24 16.84 25.56 -11.01
CA ASP A 24 17.24 26.41 -12.13
C ASP A 24 18.14 27.58 -11.68
N TRP A 25 17.77 28.25 -10.58
CA TRP A 25 18.56 29.34 -10.01
C TRP A 25 19.96 28.87 -9.60
N VAL A 26 20.09 27.71 -8.95
CA VAL A 26 21.39 27.14 -8.55
C VAL A 26 22.27 26.88 -9.78
N ILE A 27 21.72 26.30 -10.85
CA ILE A 27 22.45 26.00 -12.08
C ILE A 27 22.94 27.27 -12.79
N LYS A 28 22.14 28.35 -12.78
CA LYS A 28 22.49 29.61 -13.44
C LYS A 28 23.55 30.40 -12.67
N ASN A 29 23.45 30.45 -11.34
CA ASN A 29 24.32 31.30 -10.53
C ASN A 29 25.67 30.66 -10.18
N ILE A 30 25.76 29.34 -10.08
CA ILE A 30 27.02 28.66 -9.77
C ILE A 30 27.79 28.39 -11.06
N GLN A 31 28.95 29.03 -11.23
CA GLN A 31 29.77 28.91 -12.45
C GLN A 31 30.62 27.64 -12.51
N SER A 32 30.78 26.92 -11.38
CA SER A 32 31.63 25.73 -11.31
C SER A 32 31.06 24.57 -12.12
N LYS A 33 31.75 24.18 -13.21
CA LYS A 33 31.38 23.02 -14.04
C LYS A 33 31.36 21.71 -13.24
N LYS A 34 32.32 21.52 -12.32
CA LYS A 34 32.38 20.34 -11.46
C LYS A 34 31.13 20.23 -10.58
N PHE A 35 30.67 21.36 -10.03
CA PHE A 35 29.47 21.39 -9.20
C PHE A 35 28.22 21.04 -10.01
N LYS A 36 28.05 21.60 -11.22
CA LYS A 36 26.90 21.27 -12.09
C LYS A 36 26.85 19.79 -12.45
N ILE A 37 28.00 19.20 -12.78
CA ILE A 37 28.10 17.75 -13.06
C ILE A 37 27.75 16.95 -11.82
N ALA A 38 28.29 17.31 -10.65
CA ALA A 38 27.99 16.62 -9.40
C ALA A 38 26.48 16.68 -9.08
N LEU A 39 25.86 17.86 -9.21
CA LEU A 39 24.43 18.04 -9.00
C LEU A 39 23.60 17.15 -9.94
N PHE A 40 23.93 17.13 -11.24
CA PHE A 40 23.25 16.28 -12.22
C PHE A 40 23.39 14.79 -11.88
N VAL A 41 24.62 14.33 -11.57
CA VAL A 41 24.88 12.94 -11.20
C VAL A 41 24.12 12.56 -9.93
N ILE A 42 24.12 13.41 -8.90
CA ILE A 42 23.38 13.17 -7.66
C ILE A 42 21.88 13.05 -7.95
N SER A 43 21.30 13.95 -8.74
CA SER A 43 19.89 13.88 -9.15
C SER A 43 19.57 12.56 -9.85
N LEU A 44 20.43 12.09 -10.76
CA LEU A 44 20.24 10.80 -11.42
C LEU A 44 20.32 9.63 -10.44
N VAL A 45 21.30 9.62 -9.54
CA VAL A 45 21.47 8.55 -8.53
C VAL A 45 20.26 8.48 -7.61
N LEU A 46 19.70 9.61 -7.19
CA LEU A 46 18.49 9.66 -6.35
C LEU A 46 17.25 9.07 -7.05
N CYS A 47 17.19 9.12 -8.38
CA CYS A 47 16.09 8.53 -9.16
C CYS A 47 16.19 7.00 -9.33
N VAL A 48 17.37 6.39 -9.13
CA VAL A 48 17.59 4.96 -9.38
C VAL A 48 16.69 4.09 -8.51
N HIS A 49 16.60 4.39 -7.21
CA HIS A 49 15.81 3.59 -6.27
C HIS A 49 14.30 3.66 -6.54
N PRO A 50 13.68 4.85 -6.67
CA PRO A 50 12.28 4.97 -7.08
C PRO A 50 12.00 4.26 -8.41
N ALA A 51 12.84 4.45 -9.42
CA ALA A 51 12.64 3.83 -10.74
C ALA A 51 12.67 2.29 -10.67
N LYS A 52 13.65 1.74 -9.94
CA LYS A 52 13.73 0.28 -9.71
C LYS A 52 12.49 -0.25 -8.99
N PHE A 53 12.00 0.48 -7.99
CA PHE A 53 10.79 0.10 -7.27
C PHE A 53 9.55 0.13 -8.18
N ILE A 54 9.39 1.18 -8.98
CA ILE A 54 8.28 1.34 -9.92
C ILE A 54 8.25 0.16 -10.90
N ILE A 55 9.39 -0.16 -11.53
CA ILE A 55 9.48 -1.26 -12.51
C ILE A 55 9.16 -2.60 -11.86
N LYS A 56 9.70 -2.87 -10.66
CA LYS A 56 9.55 -4.17 -10.00
C LYS A 56 8.14 -4.40 -9.44
N ASN A 57 7.49 -3.34 -8.96
CA ASN A 57 6.24 -3.46 -8.20
C ASN A 57 5.04 -2.91 -8.98
N HIS A 58 5.14 -2.62 -10.27
CA HIS A 58 4.00 -2.20 -11.08
C HIS A 58 2.83 -3.20 -10.93
N PRO A 59 1.59 -2.77 -10.62
CA PRO A 59 1.05 -1.39 -10.56
C PRO A 59 0.90 -0.80 -9.12
N TYR A 60 1.80 -1.14 -8.20
CA TYR A 60 1.80 -0.72 -6.79
C TYR A 60 2.86 0.33 -6.46
N GLU A 61 3.15 1.23 -7.39
CA GLU A 61 4.19 2.27 -7.25
C GLU A 61 3.94 3.17 -6.05
N TYR A 62 2.67 3.44 -5.74
CA TYR A 62 2.29 4.34 -4.66
C TYR A 62 2.62 3.79 -3.26
N LEU A 63 2.92 2.48 -3.15
CA LEU A 63 3.39 1.86 -1.92
C LEU A 63 4.89 2.10 -1.67
N TYR A 64 5.55 2.92 -2.51
CA TYR A 64 6.97 3.22 -2.36
C TYR A 64 7.26 3.96 -1.05
N PHE A 65 8.27 3.46 -0.36
CA PHE A 65 8.91 4.13 0.76
C PHE A 65 10.41 4.21 0.48
N ASN A 66 11.04 5.30 0.92
CA ASN A 66 12.46 5.52 0.70
C ASN A 66 13.32 4.46 1.41
N GLU A 67 14.50 4.20 0.85
CA GLU A 67 15.43 3.22 1.41
C GLU A 67 16.03 3.64 2.75
N TRP A 68 16.02 4.94 3.09
CA TRP A 68 16.60 5.43 4.35
C TRP A 68 15.81 4.94 5.55
N ILE A 69 14.49 4.81 5.41
CA ILE A 69 13.64 4.19 6.43
C ILE A 69 13.57 2.65 6.28
N GLY A 70 14.29 2.04 5.34
CA GLY A 70 14.26 0.60 5.07
C GLY A 70 13.14 0.15 4.11
N GLY A 71 12.63 1.06 3.28
CA GLY A 71 11.56 0.79 2.32
C GLY A 71 10.24 0.39 2.99
N ILE A 72 9.40 -0.36 2.28
CA ILE A 72 8.07 -0.75 2.77
C ILE A 72 8.14 -1.57 4.07
N LYS A 73 9.22 -2.34 4.26
CA LYS A 73 9.43 -3.15 5.47
C LYS A 73 9.71 -2.29 6.68
N GLY A 74 10.56 -1.28 6.54
CA GLY A 74 10.85 -0.38 7.65
C GLY A 74 9.74 0.64 7.91
N ALA A 75 8.87 0.90 6.93
CA ALA A 75 7.64 1.64 7.13
C ALA A 75 6.54 0.85 7.88
N TYR A 76 6.67 -0.48 7.93
CA TYR A 76 5.62 -1.37 8.43
C TYR A 76 5.34 -1.17 9.93
N GLY A 77 4.11 -0.79 10.24
CA GLY A 77 3.65 -0.54 11.61
C GLY A 77 3.95 0.86 12.14
N ASP A 78 4.81 1.64 11.47
CA ASP A 78 5.04 3.06 11.79
C ASP A 78 4.26 4.00 10.87
N TYR A 79 3.92 3.52 9.66
CA TYR A 79 3.16 4.26 8.67
C TYR A 79 2.01 3.40 8.12
N GLU A 80 0.97 4.08 7.61
CA GLU A 80 -0.08 3.46 6.81
C GLU A 80 0.50 3.17 5.41
N THR A 81 0.79 1.90 5.13
CA THR A 81 1.50 1.52 3.90
C THR A 81 0.58 1.46 2.70
N ASP A 82 -0.66 0.98 2.87
CA ASP A 82 -1.64 0.77 1.80
C ASP A 82 -2.94 1.51 2.12
N TYR A 83 -2.98 2.79 1.75
CA TYR A 83 -4.12 3.68 2.04
C TYR A 83 -5.37 3.37 1.18
N TYR A 84 -5.19 2.90 -0.06
CA TYR A 84 -6.29 2.62 -0.99
C TYR A 84 -6.68 1.14 -1.05
N PHE A 85 -6.07 0.31 -0.21
CA PHE A 85 -6.29 -1.13 -0.14
C PHE A 85 -6.03 -1.85 -1.47
N HIS A 86 -5.08 -1.36 -2.28
CA HIS A 86 -4.80 -1.95 -3.59
C HIS A 86 -4.28 -3.39 -3.48
N SER A 87 -3.49 -3.70 -2.44
CA SER A 87 -3.00 -5.06 -2.21
C SER A 87 -4.12 -6.05 -1.89
N MET A 88 -5.29 -5.58 -1.44
CA MET A 88 -6.44 -6.44 -1.15
C MET A 88 -7.01 -7.08 -2.42
N ARG A 89 -6.79 -6.49 -3.60
CA ARG A 89 -7.22 -7.09 -4.87
C ARG A 89 -6.52 -8.40 -5.13
N GLU A 90 -5.20 -8.44 -4.98
CA GLU A 90 -4.42 -9.67 -5.15
C GLU A 90 -4.75 -10.70 -4.09
N ALA A 91 -4.84 -10.28 -2.83
CA ALA A 91 -5.23 -11.18 -1.73
C ALA A 91 -6.61 -11.80 -1.96
N SER A 92 -7.57 -11.01 -2.46
CA SER A 92 -8.92 -11.49 -2.78
C SER A 92 -8.94 -12.41 -3.99
N GLY A 93 -8.14 -12.13 -5.02
CA GLY A 93 -8.01 -13.00 -6.19
C GLY A 93 -7.40 -14.35 -5.83
N TRP A 94 -6.31 -14.33 -5.04
CA TRP A 94 -5.69 -15.54 -4.53
C TRP A 94 -6.66 -16.37 -3.68
N LEU A 95 -7.45 -15.73 -2.80
CA LEU A 95 -8.41 -16.44 -1.96
C LEU A 95 -9.55 -17.05 -2.81
N GLN A 96 -10.05 -16.35 -3.82
CA GLN A 96 -11.06 -16.88 -4.75
C GLN A 96 -10.52 -18.14 -5.44
N GLU A 97 -9.33 -18.06 -6.03
CA GLU A 97 -8.69 -19.20 -6.70
C GLU A 97 -8.43 -20.36 -5.73
N HIS A 98 -8.02 -20.06 -4.50
CA HIS A 98 -7.81 -21.07 -3.47
C HIS A 98 -9.11 -21.79 -3.10
N ILE A 99 -10.20 -21.03 -2.88
CA ILE A 99 -11.52 -21.56 -2.56
C ILE A 99 -12.04 -22.44 -3.71
N GLU A 100 -11.96 -21.97 -4.96
CA GLU A 100 -12.39 -22.71 -6.15
C GLU A 100 -11.64 -24.05 -6.30
N LYS A 101 -10.34 -24.07 -5.98
CA LYS A 101 -9.50 -25.28 -6.06
C LYS A 101 -9.71 -26.27 -4.92
N THR A 102 -9.93 -25.77 -3.71
CA THR A 102 -9.92 -26.60 -2.48
C THR A 102 -11.31 -27.00 -2.00
N ASN A 103 -12.35 -26.27 -2.39
CA ASN A 103 -13.68 -26.45 -1.84
C ASN A 103 -14.75 -26.47 -2.95
N PRO A 104 -14.78 -27.54 -3.79
CA PRO A 104 -15.67 -27.60 -4.95
C PRO A 104 -17.10 -27.98 -4.54
N LEU A 105 -17.78 -27.14 -3.74
CA LEU A 105 -19.16 -27.27 -3.24
C LEU A 105 -19.29 -27.92 -1.85
N LYS A 106 -19.42 -27.08 -0.81
CA LYS A 106 -20.31 -27.39 0.33
C LYS A 106 -21.63 -26.66 0.08
N GLU A 107 -22.74 -27.22 0.58
CA GLU A 107 -24.10 -26.71 0.38
C GLU A 107 -24.32 -25.29 0.95
N ASP A 108 -23.44 -24.82 1.84
CA ASP A 108 -23.47 -23.49 2.44
C ASP A 108 -22.53 -22.49 1.75
N LYS A 109 -22.99 -21.23 1.65
CA LYS A 109 -22.15 -20.13 1.18
C LYS A 109 -20.95 -19.92 2.09
N ILE A 110 -19.76 -19.82 1.49
CA ILE A 110 -18.51 -19.52 2.19
C ILE A 110 -18.55 -18.08 2.71
N LYS A 111 -18.15 -17.88 3.96
CA LYS A 111 -18.14 -16.58 4.63
C LYS A 111 -16.72 -16.01 4.65
N VAL A 112 -16.49 -14.97 3.86
CA VAL A 112 -15.22 -14.24 3.83
C VAL A 112 -15.35 -12.94 4.62
N ALA A 113 -14.55 -12.80 5.68
CA ALA A 113 -14.50 -11.60 6.48
C ALA A 113 -13.35 -10.66 6.05
N SER A 114 -13.54 -9.35 6.16
CA SER A 114 -12.47 -8.38 5.95
C SER A 114 -12.65 -7.12 6.78
N ASN A 115 -11.54 -6.49 7.18
CA ASN A 115 -11.54 -5.15 7.80
C ASN A 115 -11.61 -4.00 6.78
N PHE A 116 -11.92 -4.32 5.52
CA PHE A 116 -12.22 -3.38 4.46
C PHE A 116 -13.39 -3.92 3.60
N PRO A 117 -14.17 -3.07 2.91
CA PRO A 117 -15.23 -3.54 2.01
C PRO A 117 -14.67 -4.31 0.79
N VAL A 118 -14.75 -5.64 0.82
CA VAL A 118 -14.28 -6.52 -0.28
C VAL A 118 -15.40 -7.02 -1.21
N SER A 119 -16.66 -6.69 -0.95
CA SER A 119 -17.81 -7.21 -1.70
C SER A 119 -17.72 -7.06 -3.22
N TRP A 120 -17.13 -5.95 -3.70
CA TRP A 120 -16.93 -5.70 -5.13
C TRP A 120 -15.85 -6.61 -5.74
N LEU A 121 -14.84 -7.01 -4.97
CA LEU A 121 -13.77 -7.92 -5.41
C LEU A 121 -14.30 -9.34 -5.61
N PHE A 122 -15.34 -9.73 -4.87
CA PHE A 122 -16.02 -11.02 -4.96
C PHE A 122 -17.33 -10.98 -5.77
N ARG A 123 -17.56 -9.92 -6.56
CA ARG A 123 -18.83 -9.71 -7.29
C ARG A 123 -19.19 -10.85 -8.26
N GLN A 124 -18.20 -11.57 -8.79
CA GLN A 124 -18.41 -12.69 -9.70
C GLN A 124 -18.79 -13.99 -8.97
N SER A 125 -18.51 -14.08 -7.66
CA SER A 125 -18.71 -15.28 -6.84
C SER A 125 -19.79 -15.09 -5.78
N GLN A 126 -20.68 -14.08 -5.90
CA GLN A 126 -21.71 -13.77 -4.88
C GLN A 126 -22.72 -14.90 -4.62
N GLY A 127 -22.86 -15.83 -5.56
CA GLY A 127 -23.65 -17.05 -5.40
C GLY A 127 -23.06 -18.01 -4.37
N GLU A 128 -21.73 -18.09 -4.29
CA GLU A 128 -20.97 -19.08 -3.52
C GLU A 128 -20.28 -18.46 -2.30
N ILE A 129 -19.92 -17.18 -2.40
CA ILE A 129 -19.16 -16.43 -1.40
C ILE A 129 -20.01 -15.27 -0.89
N SER A 130 -20.21 -15.25 0.42
CA SER A 130 -20.71 -14.10 1.17
C SER A 130 -19.55 -13.32 1.78
N THR A 131 -19.63 -11.99 1.75
CA THR A 131 -18.60 -11.12 2.32
C THR A 131 -19.14 -10.33 3.49
N GLN A 132 -18.34 -10.19 4.55
CA GLN A 132 -18.72 -9.41 5.72
C GLN A 132 -17.60 -8.47 6.17
N TYR A 133 -17.97 -7.25 6.53
CA TYR A 133 -17.05 -6.30 7.16
C TYR A 133 -16.91 -6.62 8.65
N ILE A 134 -15.67 -6.73 9.13
CA ILE A 134 -15.36 -6.98 10.53
C ILE A 134 -14.33 -5.98 11.06
N LYS A 135 -14.43 -5.62 12.34
CA LYS A 135 -13.35 -4.88 13.02
C LYS A 135 -12.27 -5.86 13.43
N TYR A 136 -11.00 -5.55 13.16
CA TYR A 136 -9.88 -6.44 13.48
C TYR A 136 -9.90 -6.94 14.93
N TYR A 137 -10.12 -6.06 15.90
CA TYR A 137 -10.15 -6.42 17.33
C TYR A 137 -11.38 -7.22 17.78
N SER A 138 -12.43 -7.24 16.97
CA SER A 138 -13.67 -7.97 17.27
C SER A 138 -13.82 -9.22 16.39
N ARG A 139 -12.80 -9.57 15.60
CA ARG A 139 -12.86 -10.66 14.60
C ARG A 139 -13.29 -12.01 15.16
N GLY A 140 -12.97 -12.31 16.42
CA GLY A 140 -13.35 -13.56 17.09
C GLY A 140 -14.84 -13.65 17.47
N ASN A 141 -15.58 -12.55 17.38
CA ASN A 141 -17.03 -12.52 17.66
C ASN A 141 -17.88 -12.78 16.41
N TYR A 142 -17.25 -13.02 15.26
CA TYR A 142 -17.93 -13.21 13.98
C TYR A 142 -17.70 -14.63 13.49
N ASP A 143 -18.71 -15.18 12.83
CA ASP A 143 -18.64 -16.47 12.16
C ASP A 143 -18.14 -16.27 10.72
N TRP A 144 -16.97 -16.81 10.40
CA TRP A 144 -16.34 -16.75 9.07
C TRP A 144 -15.44 -17.96 8.83
N ASP A 145 -15.33 -18.36 7.56
CA ASP A 145 -14.46 -19.45 7.13
C ASP A 145 -13.06 -18.93 6.78
N PHE A 146 -13.00 -17.75 6.13
CA PHE A 146 -11.76 -17.11 5.71
C PHE A 146 -11.75 -15.62 6.06
N ALA A 147 -10.57 -15.05 6.28
CA ALA A 147 -10.41 -13.63 6.55
C ALA A 147 -9.29 -13.00 5.70
N ILE A 148 -9.60 -11.86 5.06
CA ILE A 148 -8.62 -11.00 4.39
C ILE A 148 -8.46 -9.73 5.21
N ILE A 149 -7.31 -9.58 5.87
CA ILE A 149 -7.05 -8.48 6.79
C ILE A 149 -6.00 -7.54 6.18
N ALA A 150 -6.43 -6.33 5.88
CA ALA A 150 -5.54 -5.23 5.55
C ALA A 150 -4.78 -4.76 6.78
N ASN A 151 -3.56 -4.25 6.56
CA ASN A 151 -2.79 -3.57 7.59
C ASN A 151 -3.33 -2.15 7.87
N ALA A 152 -4.57 -2.08 8.32
CA ALA A 152 -5.26 -0.84 8.66
C ALA A 152 -6.06 -1.02 9.95
N TYR A 153 -6.04 0.02 10.80
CA TYR A 153 -6.72 0.01 12.10
C TYR A 153 -6.21 -1.07 13.07
N ILE A 154 -4.95 -1.51 12.90
CA ILE A 154 -4.25 -2.46 13.78
C ILE A 154 -3.16 -1.70 14.53
N HIS A 155 -2.98 -1.99 15.82
CA HIS A 155 -2.02 -1.28 16.65
C HIS A 155 -0.58 -1.65 16.21
N PRO A 156 0.35 -0.68 16.10
CA PRO A 156 1.74 -0.91 15.70
C PRO A 156 2.43 -2.08 16.41
N PHE A 157 2.19 -2.21 17.72
CA PHE A 157 2.73 -3.31 18.53
C PHE A 157 2.33 -4.71 18.00
N GLN A 158 1.08 -4.87 17.56
CA GLN A 158 0.56 -6.14 17.03
C GLN A 158 1.03 -6.42 15.61
N LEU A 159 1.33 -5.38 14.83
CA LEU A 159 1.92 -5.54 13.50
C LEU A 159 3.37 -5.99 13.62
N LYS A 160 4.14 -5.33 14.49
CA LYS A 160 5.58 -5.57 14.67
C LYS A 160 5.89 -6.89 15.36
N LYS A 161 5.03 -7.35 16.27
CA LYS A 161 5.12 -8.69 16.85
C LYS A 161 4.12 -9.57 16.14
N ILE A 162 4.59 -10.50 15.30
CA ILE A 162 3.76 -11.45 14.56
C ILE A 162 2.92 -12.26 15.56
N PHE A 163 1.72 -11.77 15.87
CA PHE A 163 0.68 -12.58 16.44
C PHE A 163 -0.08 -13.16 15.26
N GLY A 164 0.07 -14.47 15.03
CA GLY A 164 -0.79 -15.20 14.11
C GLY A 164 -2.27 -15.02 14.47
N PRO A 165 -3.20 -15.41 13.59
CA PRO A 165 -4.60 -15.45 13.97
C PRO A 165 -4.77 -16.32 15.24
N PRO A 166 -5.71 -15.96 16.16
CA PRO A 166 -6.07 -16.85 17.25
C PRO A 166 -6.57 -18.20 16.73
#